data_AF-A0A7L7KZ13-F1
#
_entry.id   AF-A0A7L7KZ13-F1
#
_cell.length_a   1.000
_cell.length_b   1.000
_cell.length_c   1.000
_cell.angle_alpha   90.00
_cell.angle_beta   90.00
_cell.angle_gamma   90.00
#
_symmetry.space_group_name_H-M   'P 1'
#
loop_
_entity.id
_entity.type
_entity.pdbx_description
1 polymer ?
#
loop_
_entity_poly.entity_id
_entity_poly.type
_entity_poly.pdbx_seq_one_letter_code
_entity_poly.pdbx_strand_id
1 'polypeptide(L)'
;MDLSTNDGKLEFLKVLKDKYEQRAKYIDPSEEQNIFSWKSQKLHFNVILTHTSSDNDIVQGIIFFAEPSTTGKDELTYLDLYKKTKNFEYDSLYDVKDNLKYLIKNNLIRTPTLVESSLMKELIARFNLKDSDISKYATNFADNEYKLSKKSLSENLFSQTNLNFVKSKYFTDRYHFNEIKSNINDDQFTYELEDCLKAYESGMWFVASTGIGSVIEHLLYLTIANLDKTWTPSEANPQRPLRQLGKGPTKTNYINALSKCLPRFDDRQRSQLEAMFLLRNSVDHFNSGYSNKGLCDTLLQGIVDIYNGIYLQSV
;
A
#
# COMPACT_ATOMS: atom_id res chain seq x y z
N MET A 1 15.00 -17.11 -36.45
CA MET A 1 16.16 -16.44 -35.84
C MET A 1 16.89 -17.42 -34.93
N ASP A 2 18.22 -17.51 -35.03
CA ASP A 2 19.04 -18.47 -34.25
C ASP A 2 19.65 -17.82 -33.01
N LEU A 3 19.06 -18.08 -31.84
CA LEU A 3 19.52 -17.54 -30.56
C LEU A 3 20.76 -18.23 -29.97
N SER A 4 21.29 -19.27 -30.63
CA SER A 4 22.56 -19.88 -30.22
C SER A 4 23.76 -18.99 -30.58
N THR A 5 23.60 -18.07 -31.53
CA THR A 5 24.62 -17.13 -31.99
C THR A 5 24.49 -15.76 -31.32
N ASN A 6 25.60 -15.02 -31.18
CA ASN A 6 25.53 -13.65 -30.64
C ASN A 6 24.79 -12.70 -31.59
N ASP A 7 24.95 -12.85 -32.90
CA ASP A 7 24.26 -12.01 -33.89
C ASP A 7 22.75 -12.20 -33.81
N GLY A 8 22.27 -13.45 -33.72
CA GLY A 8 20.85 -13.73 -33.56
C GLY A 8 20.29 -13.21 -32.22
N LYS A 9 21.08 -13.22 -31.14
CA LYS A 9 20.67 -12.60 -29.87
C LYS A 9 20.55 -11.08 -29.96
N LEU A 10 21.49 -10.42 -30.64
CA LEU A 10 21.47 -8.97 -30.85
C LEU A 10 20.30 -8.56 -31.74
N GLU A 11 20.03 -9.32 -32.81
CA GLU A 11 18.88 -9.11 -33.68
C GLU A 11 17.57 -9.29 -32.91
N PHE A 12 17.47 -10.33 -32.07
CA PHE A 12 16.30 -10.56 -31.21
C PHE A 12 16.04 -9.36 -30.30
N LEU A 13 17.07 -8.92 -29.57
CA LEU A 13 16.95 -7.78 -28.66
C LEU A 13 16.53 -6.51 -29.38
N LYS A 14 17.06 -6.27 -30.58
CA LYS A 14 16.69 -5.11 -31.39
C LYS A 14 15.22 -5.15 -31.78
N VAL A 15 14.75 -6.26 -32.36
CA VAL A 15 13.34 -6.42 -32.77
C VAL A 15 12.42 -6.33 -31.55
N LEU A 16 12.78 -7.00 -30.45
CA LEU A 16 12.00 -6.97 -29.21
C LEU A 16 11.87 -5.54 -28.68
N LYS A 17 12.97 -4.79 -28.64
CA LYS A 17 13.00 -3.42 -28.15
C LYS A 17 12.17 -2.50 -29.03
N ASP A 18 12.37 -2.53 -30.35
CA ASP A 18 11.62 -1.68 -31.28
C ASP A 18 10.10 -1.89 -31.14
N LYS A 19 9.68 -3.15 -31.00
CA LYS A 19 8.25 -3.50 -30.82
C LYS A 19 7.72 -3.12 -29.45
N TYR A 20 8.52 -3.29 -28.40
CA TYR A 20 8.15 -2.90 -27.04
C TYR A 20 7.95 -1.38 -26.96
N GLU A 21 8.87 -0.60 -27.51
CA GLU A 21 8.78 0.86 -27.49
C GLU A 21 7.59 1.39 -28.31
N GLN A 22 7.31 0.79 -29.47
CA GLN A 22 6.11 1.09 -30.24
C GLN A 22 4.84 0.81 -29.43
N ARG A 23 4.79 -0.32 -28.71
CA ARG A 23 3.62 -0.67 -27.90
C ARG A 23 3.48 0.22 -26.67
N ALA A 24 4.57 0.51 -25.96
CA ALA A 24 4.58 1.41 -24.81
C ALA A 24 4.05 2.81 -25.19
N LYS A 25 4.54 3.37 -26.31
CA LYS A 25 4.06 4.66 -26.85
C LYS A 25 2.59 4.65 -27.28
N TYR A 26 2.09 3.51 -27.76
CA TYR A 26 0.68 3.36 -28.08
C TYR A 26 -0.20 3.33 -26.81
N ILE A 27 0.26 2.68 -25.74
CA ILE A 27 -0.47 2.57 -24.47
C ILE A 27 -0.48 3.91 -23.71
N ASP A 28 0.70 4.53 -23.60
CA ASP A 28 0.90 5.80 -22.91
C ASP A 28 1.72 6.74 -23.80
N PRO A 29 1.07 7.73 -24.46
CA PRO A 29 1.75 8.66 -25.34
C PRO A 29 2.52 9.76 -24.59
N SER A 30 2.48 9.79 -23.25
CA SER A 30 3.24 10.76 -22.45
C SER A 30 4.75 10.53 -22.53
N GLU A 31 5.55 11.53 -22.14
CA GLU A 31 7.01 11.42 -22.16
C GLU A 31 7.57 10.64 -20.96
N GLU A 32 6.84 10.58 -19.85
CA GLU A 32 7.39 10.05 -18.59
C GLU A 32 7.34 8.51 -18.52
N GLN A 33 6.36 7.82 -19.12
CA GLN A 33 6.29 6.35 -19.31
C GLN A 33 6.82 5.49 -18.13
N ASN A 34 6.71 5.97 -16.88
CA ASN A 34 7.41 5.43 -15.71
C ASN A 34 6.97 4.02 -15.30
N ILE A 35 5.82 3.56 -15.81
CA ILE A 35 5.26 2.23 -15.57
C ILE A 35 5.98 1.11 -16.34
N PHE A 36 6.79 1.46 -17.34
CA PHE A 36 7.46 0.52 -18.24
C PHE A 36 8.90 0.29 -17.80
N SER A 37 9.20 -0.91 -17.28
CA SER A 37 10.52 -1.19 -16.66
C SER A 37 11.68 -1.06 -17.64
N TRP A 38 11.49 -1.41 -18.92
CA TRP A 38 12.56 -1.28 -19.91
C TRP A 38 12.86 0.18 -20.33
N LYS A 39 11.97 1.13 -19.98
CA LYS A 39 12.22 2.56 -20.16
C LYS A 39 13.03 3.14 -19.00
N SER A 40 12.82 2.64 -17.79
CA SER A 40 13.48 3.14 -16.57
C SER A 40 14.80 2.44 -16.25
N GLN A 41 15.02 1.22 -16.75
CA GLN A 41 16.23 0.45 -16.49
C GLN A 41 16.62 -0.48 -17.64
N LYS A 42 17.86 -0.96 -17.58
CA LYS A 42 18.39 -2.00 -18.48
C LYS A 42 17.98 -3.38 -18.00
N LEU A 43 17.64 -4.25 -18.94
CA LEU A 43 17.10 -5.57 -18.64
C LEU A 43 17.94 -6.69 -19.24
N HIS A 44 18.02 -7.78 -18.50
CA HIS A 44 18.55 -9.05 -18.97
C HIS A 44 17.37 -9.98 -19.27
N PHE A 45 17.23 -10.36 -20.54
CA PHE A 45 16.20 -11.25 -21.03
C PHE A 45 16.68 -12.70 -21.04
N ASN A 46 15.78 -13.63 -20.75
CA ASN A 46 16.03 -15.05 -20.72
C ASN A 46 15.01 -15.74 -21.64
N VAL A 47 15.51 -16.50 -22.62
CA VAL A 47 14.71 -17.38 -23.49
C VAL A 47 15.14 -18.81 -23.21
N ILE A 48 14.23 -19.61 -22.67
CA ILE A 48 14.51 -21.00 -22.30
C ILE A 48 13.66 -21.92 -23.15
N LEU A 49 14.31 -22.78 -23.94
CA LEU A 49 13.66 -23.83 -24.70
C LEU A 49 13.43 -25.04 -23.79
N THR A 50 12.20 -25.53 -23.78
CA THR A 50 11.72 -26.62 -22.91
C THR A 50 10.85 -27.60 -23.69
N HIS A 51 10.72 -28.81 -23.15
CA HIS A 51 9.79 -29.81 -23.65
C HIS A 51 8.33 -29.40 -23.38
N THR A 52 7.39 -30.03 -24.08
CA THR A 52 5.96 -29.91 -23.80
C THR A 52 5.30 -31.25 -24.07
N SER A 53 4.23 -31.58 -23.35
CA SER A 53 3.50 -32.85 -23.42
C SER A 53 2.70 -33.05 -24.72
N SER A 54 3.06 -32.36 -25.81
CA SER A 54 2.33 -32.43 -27.07
C SER A 54 2.61 -33.76 -27.76
N ASP A 55 1.55 -34.40 -28.28
CA ASP A 55 1.65 -35.60 -29.12
C ASP A 55 2.47 -35.39 -30.40
N ASN A 56 2.81 -34.14 -30.71
CA ASN A 56 3.65 -33.76 -31.82
C ASN A 56 5.05 -33.37 -31.32
N ASP A 57 6.03 -34.27 -31.48
CA ASP A 57 7.43 -34.09 -31.07
C ASP A 57 8.10 -32.82 -31.64
N ILE A 58 7.51 -32.18 -32.66
CA ILE A 58 8.03 -30.92 -33.22
C ILE A 58 7.64 -29.68 -32.41
N VAL A 59 6.66 -29.79 -31.50
CA VAL A 59 6.18 -28.68 -30.68
C VAL A 59 7.07 -28.58 -29.44
N GLN A 60 7.50 -27.36 -29.13
CA GLN A 60 8.42 -27.06 -28.05
C GLN A 60 7.87 -25.89 -27.23
N GLY A 61 8.16 -25.88 -25.93
CA GLY A 61 7.79 -24.78 -25.04
C GLY A 61 8.91 -23.75 -24.93
N ILE A 62 8.58 -22.47 -25.00
CA ILE A 62 9.50 -21.38 -24.68
C ILE A 62 9.02 -20.73 -23.40
N ILE A 63 9.90 -20.60 -22.41
CA ILE A 63 9.73 -19.70 -21.28
C ILE A 63 10.54 -18.45 -21.55
N PHE A 64 9.88 -17.30 -21.51
CA PHE A 64 10.50 -16.00 -21.66
C PHE A 64 10.28 -15.16 -20.41
N PHE A 65 11.32 -14.49 -19.94
CA PHE A 65 11.22 -13.50 -18.88
C PHE A 65 12.43 -12.55 -18.88
N ALA A 66 12.32 -11.46 -18.13
CA ALA A 66 13.35 -10.47 -17.91
C ALA A 66 13.68 -10.33 -16.41
N GLU A 67 14.89 -9.86 -16.15
CA GLU A 67 15.37 -9.45 -14.83
C GLU A 67 16.17 -8.15 -14.95
N PRO A 68 16.32 -7.35 -13.88
CA PRO A 68 17.18 -6.17 -13.92
C PRO A 68 18.62 -6.55 -14.30
N SER A 69 19.20 -5.82 -15.25
CA SER A 69 20.56 -6.07 -15.71
C SER A 69 21.58 -5.77 -14.61
N THR A 70 22.47 -6.72 -14.32
CA THR A 70 23.59 -6.52 -13.40
C THR A 70 24.80 -5.85 -14.06
N THR A 71 24.85 -5.81 -15.40
CA THR A 71 25.95 -5.25 -16.18
C THR A 71 25.68 -3.82 -16.65
N GLY A 72 24.46 -3.32 -16.43
CA GLY A 72 24.02 -2.02 -16.93
C GLY A 72 23.78 -2.00 -18.45
N LYS A 73 23.60 -3.16 -19.09
CA LYS A 73 23.31 -3.28 -20.53
C LYS A 73 22.11 -4.18 -20.79
N ASP A 74 21.44 -3.95 -21.91
CA ASP A 74 20.38 -4.84 -22.42
C ASP A 74 21.04 -6.14 -22.92
N GLU A 75 20.71 -7.28 -22.31
CA GLU A 75 21.37 -8.57 -22.58
C GLU A 75 20.34 -9.69 -22.79
N LEU A 76 20.76 -10.77 -23.46
CA LEU A 76 19.92 -11.93 -23.72
C LEU A 76 20.68 -13.23 -23.44
N THR A 77 20.12 -14.06 -22.56
CA THR A 77 20.53 -15.45 -22.38
C THR A 77 19.56 -16.37 -23.08
N TYR A 78 20.11 -17.31 -23.85
CA TYR A 78 19.38 -18.42 -24.43
C TYR A 78 19.87 -19.72 -23.80
N LEU A 79 18.94 -20.57 -23.35
CA LEU A 79 19.23 -21.89 -22.80
C LEU A 79 18.37 -22.95 -23.48
N ASP A 80 19.01 -23.98 -24.02
CA ASP A 80 18.32 -25.18 -24.49
C ASP A 80 18.26 -26.23 -23.37
N LEU A 81 17.07 -26.37 -22.78
CA LEU A 81 16.77 -27.35 -21.74
C LEU A 81 15.79 -28.42 -22.24
N TYR A 82 15.52 -28.52 -23.53
CA TYR A 82 14.49 -29.42 -24.09
C TYR A 82 14.70 -30.86 -23.62
N LYS A 83 15.93 -31.40 -23.75
CA LYS A 83 16.24 -32.77 -23.32
C LYS A 83 16.12 -32.97 -21.81
N LYS A 84 16.49 -31.95 -21.01
CA LYS A 84 16.43 -32.02 -19.54
C LYS A 84 15.01 -31.92 -18.99
N THR A 85 14.10 -31.34 -19.78
CA THR A 85 12.69 -31.17 -19.44
C THR A 85 11.78 -32.21 -20.10
N LYS A 86 12.32 -33.10 -20.94
CA LYS A 86 11.59 -34.23 -21.54
C LYS A 86 11.38 -35.35 -20.51
N ASN A 87 10.49 -35.12 -19.56
CA ASN A 87 10.09 -36.09 -18.54
C ASN A 87 8.68 -35.81 -18.03
N PHE A 88 8.05 -36.84 -17.47
CA PHE A 88 6.67 -36.78 -17.01
C PHE A 88 6.43 -35.74 -15.91
N GLU A 89 7.38 -35.53 -15.00
CA GLU A 89 7.23 -34.55 -13.92
C GLU A 89 7.07 -33.14 -14.50
N TYR A 90 7.93 -32.75 -15.46
CA TYR A 90 7.84 -31.46 -16.11
C TYR A 90 6.60 -31.34 -17.02
N ASP A 91 6.26 -32.40 -17.75
CA ASP A 91 5.11 -32.43 -18.66
C ASP A 91 3.76 -32.30 -17.92
N SER A 92 3.71 -32.71 -16.66
CA SER A 92 2.52 -32.55 -15.81
C SER A 92 2.26 -31.10 -15.36
N LEU A 93 3.19 -30.18 -15.61
CA LEU A 93 3.10 -28.78 -15.19
C LEU A 93 2.43 -27.91 -16.25
N TYR A 94 1.27 -27.34 -15.89
CA TYR A 94 0.50 -26.46 -16.77
C TYR A 94 0.92 -24.99 -16.68
N ASP A 95 1.15 -24.47 -15.48
CA ASP A 95 1.43 -23.05 -15.23
C ASP A 95 2.91 -22.69 -15.44
N VAL A 96 3.17 -21.56 -16.09
CA VAL A 96 4.54 -21.07 -16.35
C VAL A 96 5.36 -20.85 -15.07
N LYS A 97 4.73 -20.43 -13.98
CA LYS A 97 5.40 -20.25 -12.68
C LYS A 97 5.83 -21.58 -12.11
N ASP A 98 5.03 -22.63 -12.28
CA ASP A 98 5.40 -23.96 -11.81
C ASP A 98 6.48 -24.59 -12.68
N ASN A 99 6.45 -24.35 -14.00
CA ASN A 99 7.57 -24.70 -14.88
C ASN A 99 8.86 -23.98 -14.41
N LEU A 100 8.81 -22.67 -14.13
CA LEU A 100 9.98 -21.92 -13.66
C LEU A 100 10.49 -22.44 -12.31
N LYS A 101 9.59 -22.70 -11.35
CA LYS A 101 9.95 -23.31 -10.05
C LYS A 101 10.63 -24.67 -10.23
N TYR A 102 10.13 -25.50 -11.15
CA TYR A 102 10.77 -26.78 -11.46
C TYR A 102 12.20 -26.59 -11.95
N LEU A 103 12.42 -25.64 -12.88
CA LEU A 103 13.76 -25.37 -13.41
C LEU A 103 14.72 -24.91 -12.30
N ILE A 104 14.25 -24.09 -11.36
CA ILE A 104 15.03 -23.62 -10.20
C ILE A 104 15.30 -24.78 -9.24
N LYS A 105 14.28 -25.54 -8.83
CA LYS A 105 14.37 -26.66 -7.89
C LYS A 105 15.36 -27.74 -8.36
N ASN A 106 15.41 -27.97 -9.67
CA ASN A 106 16.31 -28.94 -10.29
C ASN A 106 17.67 -28.35 -10.67
N ASN A 107 18.01 -27.14 -10.21
CA ASN A 107 19.27 -26.44 -10.48
C ASN A 107 19.59 -26.31 -11.98
N LEU A 108 18.56 -26.23 -12.84
CA LEU A 108 18.73 -26.04 -14.28
C LEU A 108 18.95 -24.56 -14.62
N ILE A 109 18.47 -23.66 -13.77
CA ILE A 109 18.72 -22.23 -13.77
C ILE A 109 18.90 -21.73 -12.34
N ARG A 110 19.50 -20.55 -12.17
CA ARG A 110 19.49 -19.84 -10.88
C ARG A 110 18.12 -19.22 -10.61
N THR A 111 17.84 -18.91 -9.34
CA THR A 111 16.69 -18.07 -8.97
C THR A 111 16.87 -16.66 -9.59
N PRO A 112 15.95 -16.20 -10.45
CA PRO A 112 16.03 -14.87 -11.06
C PRO A 112 15.39 -13.80 -10.18
N THR A 113 15.85 -12.55 -10.32
CA THR A 113 15.12 -11.38 -9.81
C THR A 113 14.08 -10.97 -10.84
N LEU A 114 12.95 -11.68 -10.85
CA LEU A 114 11.98 -11.65 -11.95
C LEU A 114 11.28 -10.27 -12.08
N VAL A 115 11.24 -9.73 -13.30
CA VAL A 115 10.27 -8.71 -13.68
C VAL A 115 8.96 -9.43 -14.00
N GLU A 116 8.05 -9.54 -13.03
CA GLU A 116 6.85 -10.40 -13.09
C GLU A 116 6.01 -10.24 -14.37
N SER A 117 5.87 -9.01 -14.87
CA SER A 117 5.11 -8.68 -16.09
C SER A 117 5.68 -9.31 -17.37
N SER A 118 6.95 -9.68 -17.36
CA SER A 118 7.66 -10.27 -18.50
C SER A 118 7.50 -11.79 -18.59
N LEU A 119 7.06 -12.48 -17.52
CA LEU A 119 7.02 -13.94 -17.48
C LEU A 119 5.92 -14.45 -18.41
N MET A 120 6.30 -15.27 -19.39
CA MET A 120 5.37 -15.87 -20.34
C MET A 120 5.86 -17.22 -20.83
N LYS A 121 4.89 -18.08 -21.22
CA LYS A 121 5.13 -19.37 -21.85
C LYS A 121 4.40 -19.39 -23.19
N GLU A 122 5.11 -19.78 -24.23
CA GLU A 122 4.55 -19.95 -25.57
C GLU A 122 4.91 -21.33 -26.13
N LEU A 123 4.10 -21.84 -27.05
CA LEU A 123 4.40 -23.06 -27.79
C LEU A 123 4.83 -22.70 -29.20
N ILE A 124 5.96 -23.23 -29.65
CA ILE A 124 6.48 -23.03 -30.99
C ILE A 124 6.69 -24.36 -31.68
N ALA A 125 6.38 -24.43 -32.98
CA ALA A 125 6.77 -25.56 -33.81
C ALA A 125 8.20 -25.34 -34.31
N ARG A 126 9.10 -26.29 -34.00
CA ARG A 126 10.51 -26.31 -34.44
C ARG A 126 11.21 -24.97 -34.21
N PHE A 127 11.70 -24.74 -33.00
CA PHE A 127 12.32 -23.50 -32.50
C PHE A 127 12.89 -22.58 -33.59
N ASN A 128 12.01 -21.77 -34.17
CA ASN A 128 12.33 -20.86 -35.26
C ASN A 128 11.52 -19.60 -35.05
N LEU A 129 12.05 -18.75 -34.18
CA LEU A 129 11.44 -17.49 -33.83
C LEU A 129 11.43 -16.57 -35.05
N LYS A 130 10.23 -16.13 -35.44
CA LYS A 130 10.01 -15.10 -36.44
C LYS A 130 9.79 -13.76 -35.73
N ASP A 131 9.93 -12.65 -36.46
CA ASP A 131 9.63 -11.31 -35.95
C ASP A 131 8.21 -11.19 -35.39
N SER A 132 7.25 -11.97 -35.92
CA SER A 132 5.89 -12.03 -35.39
C SER A 132 5.83 -12.61 -33.98
N ASP A 133 6.69 -13.58 -33.66
CA ASP A 133 6.76 -14.21 -32.34
C ASP A 133 7.44 -13.26 -31.35
N ILE A 134 8.51 -12.61 -31.78
CA ILE A 134 9.22 -11.58 -31.00
C ILE A 134 8.29 -10.39 -30.71
N SER A 135 7.51 -9.98 -31.72
CA SER A 135 6.53 -8.90 -31.57
C SER A 135 5.48 -9.24 -30.51
N LYS A 136 5.02 -10.50 -30.44
CA LYS A 136 4.09 -10.94 -29.38
C LYS A 136 4.71 -10.85 -28.00
N TYR A 137 5.96 -11.29 -27.82
CA TYR A 137 6.66 -11.15 -26.54
C TYR A 137 6.77 -9.69 -26.10
N ALA A 138 7.18 -8.81 -27.01
CA ALA A 138 7.28 -7.38 -26.75
C ALA A 138 5.93 -6.74 -26.40
N THR A 139 4.87 -7.05 -27.17
CA THR A 139 3.55 -6.46 -26.94
C THR A 139 2.92 -6.98 -25.65
N ASN A 140 3.04 -8.28 -25.37
CA ASN A 140 2.52 -8.88 -24.16
C ASN A 140 3.22 -8.35 -22.92
N PHE A 141 4.54 -8.13 -22.99
CA PHE A 141 5.30 -7.55 -21.89
C PHE A 141 4.80 -6.14 -21.54
N ALA A 142 4.74 -5.24 -22.54
CA ALA A 142 4.23 -3.88 -22.32
C ALA A 142 2.76 -3.87 -21.85
N ASP A 143 1.90 -4.72 -22.43
CA ASP A 143 0.51 -4.86 -22.02
C ASP A 143 0.38 -5.36 -20.58
N ASN A 144 1.21 -6.31 -20.16
CA ASN A 144 1.20 -6.86 -18.81
C ASN A 144 1.73 -5.84 -17.79
N GLU A 145 2.73 -5.04 -18.13
CA GLU A 145 3.17 -3.93 -17.28
C GLU A 145 2.08 -2.88 -17.11
N TYR A 146 1.39 -2.53 -18.18
CA TYR A 146 0.24 -1.63 -18.09
C TYR A 146 -0.90 -2.26 -17.28
N LYS A 147 -1.22 -3.54 -17.49
CA LYS A 147 -2.27 -4.23 -16.73
C LYS A 147 -1.90 -4.35 -15.26
N LEU A 148 -0.66 -4.65 -14.92
CA LEU A 148 -0.19 -4.77 -13.54
C LEU A 148 -0.08 -3.41 -12.87
N SER A 149 0.36 -2.36 -13.58
CA SER A 149 0.39 -1.01 -13.05
C SER A 149 -1.00 -0.42 -12.92
N LYS A 150 -1.89 -0.62 -13.90
CA LYS A 150 -3.31 -0.28 -13.78
C LYS A 150 -3.95 -1.08 -12.68
N LYS A 151 -3.63 -2.37 -12.54
CA LYS A 151 -4.09 -3.18 -11.42
C LYS A 151 -3.56 -2.61 -10.12
N SER A 152 -2.30 -2.23 -9.96
CA SER A 152 -1.80 -1.63 -8.72
C SER A 152 -2.25 -0.18 -8.47
N LEU A 153 -2.62 0.57 -9.53
CA LEU A 153 -3.15 1.94 -9.45
C LEU A 153 -4.69 1.96 -9.25
N SER A 154 -5.41 0.96 -9.75
CA SER A 154 -6.86 0.76 -9.57
C SER A 154 -7.18 -0.18 -8.41
N GLU A 155 -6.21 -0.98 -7.99
CA GLU A 155 -6.10 -1.49 -6.65
C GLU A 155 -5.80 -0.27 -5.79
N ASN A 156 -6.88 0.40 -5.42
CA ASN A 156 -6.95 1.17 -4.20
C ASN A 156 -5.96 0.61 -3.17
N LEU A 157 -5.24 1.47 -2.45
CA LEU A 157 -4.55 1.06 -1.22
C LEU A 157 -5.49 0.28 -0.25
N PHE A 158 -6.81 0.37 -0.47
CA PHE A 158 -7.86 -0.40 0.19
C PHE A 158 -8.10 -1.85 -0.29
N SER A 159 -7.53 -2.29 -1.43
CA SER A 159 -7.76 -3.65 -1.97
C SER A 159 -6.55 -4.58 -1.94
N GLN A 160 -5.36 -4.08 -1.60
CA GLN A 160 -4.19 -4.92 -1.32
C GLN A 160 -3.69 -4.75 0.11
N THR A 161 -4.47 -5.34 1.00
CA THR A 161 -3.97 -6.32 1.95
C THR A 161 -5.21 -7.15 2.28
N ASN A 162 -5.06 -8.43 2.58
CA ASN A 162 -5.88 -8.93 3.68
C ASN A 162 -5.50 -8.02 4.84
N LEU A 163 -6.21 -6.89 4.97
CA LEU A 163 -6.37 -6.23 6.22
C LEU A 163 -6.71 -7.40 7.12
N ASN A 164 -5.77 -7.78 7.97
CA ASN A 164 -6.13 -8.55 9.13
C ASN A 164 -7.05 -7.57 9.85
N PHE A 165 -8.32 -7.52 9.43
CA PHE A 165 -9.43 -7.03 10.20
C PHE A 165 -9.16 -7.73 11.50
N VAL A 166 -8.71 -6.96 12.48
CA VAL A 166 -8.60 -7.46 13.83
C VAL A 166 -10.05 -7.76 14.16
N LYS A 167 -10.47 -9.00 13.88
CA LYS A 167 -11.86 -9.46 13.93
C LYS A 167 -12.30 -9.24 15.35
N SER A 168 -13.02 -8.17 15.59
CA SER A 168 -13.27 -7.81 16.96
C SER A 168 -14.33 -6.71 17.05
N LYS A 169 -15.58 -7.19 17.02
CA LYS A 169 -16.64 -6.74 17.92
C LYS A 169 -16.11 -6.45 19.35
N TYR A 170 -15.05 -7.15 19.77
CA TYR A 170 -14.30 -7.02 21.01
C TYR A 170 -13.63 -5.64 21.26
N PHE A 171 -13.39 -4.77 20.26
CA PHE A 171 -12.64 -3.51 20.40
C PHE A 171 -13.58 -2.31 20.52
N THR A 172 -14.67 -2.28 19.75
CA THR A 172 -15.77 -1.34 19.96
C THR A 172 -16.39 -1.51 21.35
N ASP A 173 -16.45 -2.76 21.84
CA ASP A 173 -16.92 -3.08 23.19
C ASP A 173 -15.93 -2.65 24.29
N ARG A 174 -14.60 -2.73 24.06
CA ARG A 174 -13.57 -2.35 25.05
C ARG A 174 -13.65 -0.87 25.46
N TYR A 175 -13.89 0.01 24.50
CA TYR A 175 -13.87 1.47 24.70
C TYR A 175 -15.27 2.07 24.81
N HIS A 176 -16.33 1.25 24.68
CA HIS A 176 -17.73 1.69 24.74
C HIS A 176 -18.07 2.84 23.77
N PHE A 177 -17.44 2.90 22.60
CA PHE A 177 -17.59 4.04 21.67
C PHE A 177 -19.01 4.26 21.16
N ASN A 178 -19.86 3.23 21.15
CA ASN A 178 -21.26 3.39 20.78
C ASN A 178 -22.02 4.27 21.78
N GLU A 179 -21.73 4.14 23.08
CA GLU A 179 -22.30 5.00 24.12
C GLU A 179 -21.79 6.43 23.98
N ILE A 180 -20.48 6.58 23.79
CA ILE A 180 -19.82 7.89 23.59
C ILE A 180 -20.47 8.64 22.41
N LYS A 181 -20.60 7.99 21.25
CA LYS A 181 -21.25 8.57 20.06
C LYS A 181 -22.70 8.96 20.34
N SER A 182 -23.46 8.06 20.99
CA SER A 182 -24.87 8.30 21.30
C SER A 182 -25.07 9.48 22.26
N ASN A 183 -24.19 9.65 23.24
CA ASN A 183 -24.31 10.71 24.24
C ASN A 183 -23.82 12.06 23.70
N ILE A 184 -22.78 12.07 22.86
CA ILE A 184 -22.30 13.29 22.21
C ILE A 184 -23.31 13.79 21.18
N ASN A 185 -23.91 12.87 20.42
CA ASN A 185 -24.94 13.15 19.41
C ASN A 185 -24.52 14.27 18.42
N ASP A 186 -23.30 14.18 17.91
CA ASP A 186 -22.75 15.03 16.86
C ASP A 186 -22.31 14.17 15.67
N ASP A 187 -22.89 14.44 14.50
CA ASP A 187 -22.68 13.64 13.29
C ASP A 187 -21.22 13.74 12.81
N GLN A 188 -20.62 14.93 12.88
CA GLN A 188 -19.24 15.15 12.43
C GLN A 188 -18.26 14.38 13.32
N PHE A 189 -18.39 14.51 14.65
CA PHE A 189 -17.59 13.74 15.60
C PHE A 189 -17.74 12.23 15.37
N THR A 190 -18.97 11.77 15.12
CA THR A 190 -19.28 10.36 14.85
C THR A 190 -18.55 9.86 13.61
N TYR A 191 -18.62 10.59 12.50
CA TYR A 191 -17.94 10.20 11.25
C TYR A 191 -16.42 10.22 11.39
N GLU A 192 -15.86 11.25 12.02
CA GLU A 192 -14.41 11.35 12.26
C GLU A 192 -13.90 10.17 13.11
N LEU A 193 -14.61 9.83 14.19
CA LEU A 193 -14.27 8.69 15.04
C LEU A 193 -14.39 7.36 14.27
N GLU A 194 -15.46 7.17 13.50
CA GLU A 194 -15.65 5.94 12.72
C GLU A 194 -14.59 5.73 11.65
N ASP A 195 -14.15 6.79 10.96
CA ASP A 195 -13.08 6.68 9.97
C ASP A 195 -11.72 6.37 10.61
N CYS A 196 -11.46 6.93 11.80
CA CYS A 196 -10.29 6.56 12.59
C CYS A 196 -10.32 5.09 13.03
N LEU A 197 -11.48 4.59 13.45
CA LEU A 197 -11.67 3.19 13.84
C LEU A 197 -11.49 2.26 12.64
N LYS A 198 -12.03 2.59 11.47
CA LYS A 198 -11.81 1.82 10.24
C LYS A 198 -10.32 1.76 9.88
N ALA A 199 -9.61 2.90 9.95
CA ALA A 199 -8.17 2.94 9.68
C ALA A 199 -7.38 2.09 10.70
N TYR A 200 -7.75 2.15 11.98
CA TYR A 200 -7.16 1.33 13.04
C TYR A 200 -7.42 -0.18 12.80
N GLU A 201 -8.66 -0.58 12.52
CA GLU A 201 -9.01 -1.98 12.23
C GLU A 201 -8.30 -2.51 10.98
N SER A 202 -7.97 -1.59 10.07
CA SER A 202 -7.19 -1.84 8.85
C SER A 202 -5.67 -1.80 9.08
N GLY A 203 -5.20 -1.71 10.32
CA GLY A 203 -3.77 -1.65 10.60
C GLY A 203 -3.03 -0.44 10.03
N MET A 204 -3.76 0.59 9.59
CA MET A 204 -3.20 1.84 9.08
C MET A 204 -2.82 2.74 10.25
N TRP A 205 -1.89 2.28 11.07
CA TRP A 205 -1.59 2.88 12.38
C TRP A 205 -1.23 4.36 12.30
N PHE A 206 -0.48 4.78 11.28
CA PHE A 206 -0.15 6.19 11.08
C PHE A 206 -1.41 7.03 10.83
N VAL A 207 -2.21 6.65 9.83
CA VAL A 207 -3.46 7.34 9.46
C VAL A 207 -4.43 7.38 10.63
N ALA A 208 -4.62 6.26 11.31
CA ALA A 208 -5.45 6.18 12.51
C ALA A 208 -4.94 7.12 13.60
N SER A 209 -3.64 7.08 13.93
CA SER A 209 -3.07 7.92 15.00
C SER A 209 -3.18 9.42 14.72
N THR A 210 -3.01 9.84 13.46
CA THR A 210 -3.20 11.25 13.06
C THR A 210 -4.66 11.67 13.17
N GLY A 211 -5.59 10.84 12.70
CA GLY A 211 -7.03 11.11 12.78
C GLY A 211 -7.55 11.14 14.21
N ILE A 212 -7.12 10.22 15.08
CA ILE A 212 -7.52 10.16 16.49
C ILE A 212 -7.15 11.47 17.22
N GLY A 213 -6.00 12.07 16.87
CA GLY A 213 -5.61 13.37 17.39
C GLY A 213 -6.67 14.45 17.14
N SER A 214 -7.19 14.52 15.91
CA SER A 214 -8.27 15.45 15.54
C SER A 214 -9.57 15.16 16.30
N VAL A 215 -9.92 13.88 16.49
CA VAL A 215 -11.12 13.48 17.26
C VAL A 215 -11.02 13.94 18.72
N ILE A 216 -9.83 13.85 19.33
CA ILE A 216 -9.59 14.35 20.68
C ILE A 216 -9.79 15.87 20.74
N GLU A 217 -9.24 16.62 19.79
CA GLU A 217 -9.40 18.08 19.73
C GLU A 217 -10.87 18.50 19.52
N HIS A 218 -11.60 17.74 18.71
CA HIS A 218 -13.03 17.95 18.48
C HIS A 218 -13.85 17.65 19.76
N LEU A 219 -13.55 16.58 20.49
CA LEU A 219 -14.20 16.28 21.78
C LEU A 219 -14.00 17.42 22.80
N LEU A 220 -12.78 17.96 22.88
CA LEU A 220 -12.47 19.09 23.75
C LEU A 220 -13.20 20.36 23.30
N TYR A 221 -13.30 20.59 21.99
CA TYR A 221 -14.09 21.70 21.44
C TYR A 221 -15.57 21.59 21.85
N LEU A 222 -16.19 20.42 21.65
CA LEU A 222 -17.59 20.18 22.02
C LEU A 222 -17.83 20.37 23.51
N THR A 223 -16.91 19.89 24.35
CA THR A 223 -16.93 20.11 25.81
C THR A 223 -16.98 21.60 26.14
N ILE A 224 -16.06 22.38 25.58
CA ILE A 224 -15.97 23.84 25.81
C ILE A 224 -17.22 24.53 25.27
N ALA A 225 -17.72 24.12 24.10
CA ALA A 225 -18.92 24.67 23.49
C ALA A 225 -20.17 24.43 24.35
N ASN A 226 -20.28 23.26 24.99
CA ASN A 226 -21.37 22.98 25.93
C ASN A 226 -21.32 23.89 27.16
N LEU A 227 -20.14 24.04 27.77
CA LEU A 227 -19.95 24.95 28.91
C LEU A 227 -20.14 26.43 28.53
N ASP A 228 -19.85 26.80 27.28
CA ASP A 228 -20.08 28.16 26.78
C ASP A 228 -21.56 28.53 26.72
N LYS A 229 -22.46 27.54 26.55
CA LYS A 229 -23.93 27.76 26.51
C LYS A 229 -24.47 28.24 27.85
N THR A 230 -23.93 27.72 28.95
CA THR A 230 -24.34 28.05 30.33
C THR A 230 -23.40 29.05 31.01
N TRP A 231 -22.41 29.57 30.27
CA TRP A 231 -21.38 30.46 30.80
C TRP A 231 -21.95 31.81 31.26
N THR A 232 -21.61 32.17 32.50
CA THR A 232 -21.90 33.49 33.07
C THR A 232 -20.59 34.25 33.29
N PRO A 233 -20.41 35.44 32.68
CA PRO A 233 -19.21 36.26 32.90
C PRO A 233 -19.04 36.64 34.38
N SER A 234 -17.80 36.65 34.84
CA SER A 234 -17.44 37.21 36.16
C SER A 234 -16.28 38.19 36.00
N GLU A 235 -16.02 39.02 37.01
CA GLU A 235 -14.87 39.94 37.00
C GLU A 235 -13.53 39.20 36.82
N ALA A 236 -13.42 37.97 37.36
CA ALA A 236 -12.24 37.13 37.20
C ALA A 236 -12.15 36.44 35.83
N ASN A 237 -13.28 36.18 35.17
CA ASN A 237 -13.34 35.56 33.84
C ASN A 237 -14.40 36.27 32.95
N PRO A 238 -14.04 37.40 32.32
CA PRO A 238 -14.99 38.20 31.54
C PRO A 238 -15.26 37.62 30.14
N GLN A 239 -14.37 36.77 29.63
CA GLN A 239 -14.45 36.23 28.27
C GLN A 239 -15.05 34.82 28.25
N ARG A 240 -15.94 34.60 27.27
CA ARG A 240 -16.50 33.30 26.94
C ARG A 240 -15.41 32.26 26.64
N PRO A 241 -15.47 31.05 27.22
CA PRO A 241 -14.48 29.99 27.04
C PRO A 241 -14.17 29.69 25.57
N LEU A 242 -15.19 29.65 24.70
CA LEU A 242 -15.00 29.32 23.29
C LEU A 242 -14.15 30.37 22.55
N ARG A 243 -14.25 31.65 22.94
CA ARG A 243 -13.43 32.73 22.33
C ARG A 243 -11.94 32.59 22.65
N GLN A 244 -11.57 31.89 23.72
CA GLN A 244 -10.18 31.71 24.13
C GLN A 244 -9.42 30.70 23.25
N LEU A 245 -10.14 29.91 22.44
CA LEU A 245 -9.54 28.97 21.50
C LEU A 245 -8.89 29.68 20.30
N GLY A 246 -9.47 30.81 19.84
CA GLY A 246 -8.95 31.54 18.69
C GLY A 246 -9.00 30.74 17.37
N LYS A 247 -8.15 31.11 16.40
CA LYS A 247 -7.96 30.35 15.15
C LYS A 247 -6.74 29.45 15.29
N GLY A 248 -6.91 28.15 15.06
CA GLY A 248 -5.83 27.16 15.22
C GLY A 248 -5.47 26.94 16.69
N PRO A 249 -6.42 26.47 17.53
CA PRO A 249 -6.17 26.29 18.96
C PRO A 249 -5.05 25.28 19.21
N THR A 250 -4.18 25.59 20.17
CA THR A 250 -3.12 24.70 20.64
C THR A 250 -3.51 24.04 21.96
N LYS A 251 -2.72 23.06 22.41
CA LYS A 251 -2.80 22.48 23.77
C LYS A 251 -3.07 23.53 24.86
N THR A 252 -2.28 24.61 24.86
CA THR A 252 -2.37 25.66 25.88
C THR A 252 -3.71 26.38 25.84
N ASN A 253 -4.29 26.58 24.65
CA ASN A 253 -5.60 27.20 24.50
C ASN A 253 -6.70 26.33 25.13
N TYR A 254 -6.71 25.03 24.82
CA TYR A 254 -7.69 24.08 25.37
C TYR A 254 -7.58 23.96 26.90
N ILE A 255 -6.38 23.79 27.43
CA ILE A 255 -6.15 23.69 28.88
C ILE A 255 -6.58 24.96 29.61
N ASN A 256 -6.27 26.13 29.07
CA ASN A 256 -6.65 27.41 29.69
C ASN A 256 -8.16 27.64 29.66
N ALA A 257 -8.83 27.27 28.56
CA ALA A 257 -10.28 27.34 28.47
C ALA A 257 -10.94 26.41 29.50
N LEU A 258 -10.54 25.14 29.54
CA LEU A 258 -11.07 24.14 30.48
C LEU A 258 -10.82 24.52 31.95
N SER A 259 -9.64 25.04 32.29
CA SER A 259 -9.33 25.47 33.66
C SER A 259 -10.24 26.60 34.16
N LYS A 260 -10.89 27.33 33.26
CA LYS A 260 -11.79 28.44 33.60
C LYS A 260 -13.26 28.04 33.59
N CYS A 261 -13.65 27.07 32.76
CA CYS A 261 -15.06 26.74 32.54
C CYS A 261 -15.50 25.41 33.10
N LEU A 262 -14.58 24.47 33.32
CA LEU A 262 -14.93 23.17 33.85
C LEU A 262 -15.11 23.27 35.37
N PRO A 263 -16.21 22.74 35.95
CA PRO A 263 -16.45 22.80 37.39
C PRO A 263 -15.31 22.20 38.23
N ARG A 264 -14.68 21.13 37.71
CA ARG A 264 -13.50 20.52 38.29
C ARG A 264 -12.52 20.12 37.18
N PHE A 265 -11.42 20.89 37.10
CA PHE A 265 -10.26 20.57 36.28
C PHE A 265 -9.01 20.46 37.16
N ASP A 266 -8.66 19.24 37.58
CA ASP A 266 -7.55 18.97 38.48
C ASP A 266 -6.23 18.66 37.74
N ASP A 267 -5.14 18.60 38.50
CA ASP A 267 -3.79 18.38 37.97
C ASP A 267 -3.67 17.07 37.20
N ARG A 268 -4.46 16.04 37.58
CA ARG A 268 -4.46 14.75 36.88
C ARG A 268 -5.06 14.90 35.48
N GLN A 269 -6.20 15.58 35.36
CA GLN A 269 -6.82 15.86 34.06
C GLN A 269 -5.91 16.74 33.19
N ARG A 270 -5.23 17.72 33.79
CA ARG A 270 -4.22 18.54 33.12
C ARG A 270 -3.07 17.70 32.58
N SER A 271 -2.40 16.91 33.42
CA SER A 271 -1.26 16.08 33.00
C SER A 271 -1.66 15.06 31.95
N GLN A 272 -2.87 14.50 32.05
CA GLN A 272 -3.41 13.61 31.03
C GLN A 272 -3.56 14.29 29.68
N LEU A 273 -4.20 15.47 29.63
CA LEU A 273 -4.34 16.22 28.37
C LEU A 273 -2.97 16.60 27.80
N GLU A 274 -2.03 17.01 28.65
CA GLU A 274 -0.68 17.32 28.20
C GLU A 274 0.02 16.11 27.57
N ALA A 275 -0.12 14.92 28.15
CA ALA A 275 0.39 13.69 27.58
C ALA A 275 -0.27 13.36 26.23
N MET A 276 -1.58 13.55 26.10
CA MET A 276 -2.29 13.30 24.83
C MET A 276 -1.84 14.24 23.72
N PHE A 277 -1.69 15.54 24.00
CA PHE A 277 -1.18 16.49 23.03
C PHE A 277 0.28 16.22 22.64
N LEU A 278 1.12 15.76 23.58
CA LEU A 278 2.49 15.35 23.27
C LEU A 278 2.52 14.14 22.34
N LEU A 279 1.72 13.11 22.62
CA LEU A 279 1.61 11.91 21.77
C LEU A 279 1.09 12.25 20.38
N ARG A 280 0.03 13.07 20.29
CA ARG A 280 -0.51 13.56 19.01
C ARG A 280 0.53 14.34 18.21
N ASN A 281 1.24 15.27 18.86
CA ASN A 281 2.30 16.05 18.18
C ASN A 281 3.50 15.20 17.77
N SER A 282 3.80 14.12 18.50
CA SER A 282 4.86 13.18 18.12
C SER A 282 4.56 12.47 16.79
N VAL A 283 3.28 12.24 16.48
CA VAL A 283 2.83 11.68 15.20
C VAL A 283 2.85 12.73 14.10
N ASP A 284 2.27 13.90 14.37
CA ASP A 284 1.96 14.90 13.35
C ASP A 284 3.16 15.80 12.97
N HIS A 285 4.13 16.02 13.86
CA HIS A 285 5.20 17.02 13.66
C HIS A 285 6.62 16.46 13.75
N PHE A 286 6.82 15.30 14.38
CA PHE A 286 8.16 14.77 14.70
C PHE A 286 8.43 13.35 14.21
N ASN A 287 7.53 12.73 13.44
CA ASN A 287 7.68 11.34 13.04
C ASN A 287 8.36 11.17 11.68
N SER A 288 9.27 10.19 11.57
CA SER A 288 9.78 9.64 10.32
C SER A 288 8.77 8.69 9.62
N GLY A 289 7.48 8.81 9.95
CA GLY A 289 6.38 7.97 9.44
C GLY A 289 6.12 6.67 10.21
N TYR A 290 6.73 6.44 11.39
CA TYR A 290 6.59 5.18 12.13
C TYR A 290 5.57 5.30 13.28
N SER A 291 4.31 4.88 13.04
CA SER A 291 3.28 4.69 14.08
C SER A 291 2.98 3.20 14.25
N ASN A 292 2.61 2.80 15.47
CA ASN A 292 2.28 1.40 15.79
C ASN A 292 0.93 1.29 16.51
N LYS A 293 0.45 0.05 16.64
CA LYS A 293 -0.82 -0.26 17.31
C LYS A 293 -0.89 0.27 18.75
N GLY A 294 0.18 0.16 19.53
CA GLY A 294 0.19 0.58 20.94
C GLY A 294 0.01 2.10 21.10
N LEU A 295 0.54 2.88 20.17
CA LEU A 295 0.29 4.32 20.12
C LEU A 295 -1.18 4.64 19.86
N CYS A 296 -1.79 3.96 18.89
CA CYS A 296 -3.21 4.11 18.61
C CYS A 296 -4.08 3.68 19.80
N ASP A 297 -3.74 2.57 20.47
CA ASP A 297 -4.44 2.11 21.68
C ASP A 297 -4.41 3.17 22.78
N THR A 298 -3.26 3.81 22.98
CA THR A 298 -3.09 4.88 23.98
C THR A 298 -3.95 6.09 23.65
N LEU A 299 -3.99 6.51 22.37
CA LEU A 299 -4.79 7.64 21.93
C LEU A 299 -6.30 7.34 21.99
N LEU A 300 -6.74 6.12 21.63
CA LEU A 300 -8.14 5.68 21.76
C LEU A 300 -8.58 5.65 23.23
N GLN A 301 -7.74 5.16 24.14
CA GLN A 301 -8.00 5.26 25.58
C GLN A 301 -8.09 6.73 26.02
N GLY A 302 -7.27 7.60 25.43
CA GLY A 302 -7.35 9.06 25.64
C GLY A 302 -8.73 9.63 25.35
N ILE A 303 -9.41 9.20 24.27
CA ILE A 303 -10.80 9.61 23.99
C ILE A 303 -11.72 9.20 25.14
N VAL A 304 -11.64 7.95 25.59
CA VAL A 304 -12.50 7.42 26.67
C VAL A 304 -12.28 8.20 27.97
N ASP A 305 -11.03 8.45 28.32
CA ASP A 305 -10.70 9.13 29.56
C ASP A 305 -11.09 10.62 29.52
N ILE A 306 -10.91 11.29 28.38
CA ILE A 306 -11.39 12.67 28.18
C ILE A 306 -12.91 12.71 28.23
N TYR A 307 -13.58 11.75 27.60
CA TYR A 307 -15.03 11.66 27.63
C TYR A 307 -15.56 11.53 29.08
N ASN A 308 -15.08 10.52 29.81
CA ASN A 308 -15.53 10.24 31.16
C ASN A 308 -15.11 11.32 32.16
N GLY A 309 -13.86 11.77 32.05
CA GLY A 309 -13.24 12.68 32.99
C GLY A 309 -13.57 14.14 32.73
N ILE A 310 -13.88 14.54 31.49
CA ILE A 310 -13.99 15.95 31.10
C ILE A 310 -15.33 16.22 30.40
N TYR A 311 -15.66 15.50 29.33
CA TYR A 311 -16.87 15.77 28.55
C TYR A 311 -18.15 15.62 29.38
N LEU A 312 -18.30 14.54 30.14
CA LEU A 312 -19.50 14.30 30.96
C LEU A 312 -19.75 15.36 32.04
N GLN A 313 -18.72 16.13 32.43
CA GLN A 313 -18.91 17.27 33.34
C GLN A 313 -19.49 18.51 32.64
N SER A 314 -19.56 18.52 31.31
CA SER A 314 -20.06 19.64 30.50
C SER A 314 -21.52 19.51 30.08
N VAL A 315 -22.11 18.31 30.26
CA VAL A 315 -23.48 17.97 29.81
C VAL A 315 -24.50 18.28 30.90
#